data_AF-A0A357HGG8-F1
#
_entry.id   AF-A0A357HGG8-F1
#
_cell.length_a   1.000
_cell.length_b   1.000
_cell.length_c   1.000
_cell.angle_alpha   90.00
_cell.angle_beta   90.00
_cell.angle_gamma   90.00
#
_symmetry.space_group_name_H-M   'P 1'
#
loop_
_entity.id
_entity.type
_entity.pdbx_description
1 polymer ?
#
loop_
_entity_poly.entity_id
_entity_poly.type
_entity_poly.pdbx_seq_one_letter_code
_entity_poly.pdbx_strand_id
1 'polypeptide(L)'
;MKDKQFWMVIGGLSLAFLIYWFLGHPMFNANRIVMFLAIIVIGATLLYNIRMAERGEEFYLRPIPGLKAVEEAVGRSTEMGKPVLYVPGIMDMDQVETVAGVIVLGHVSKMTARYETSLNVPVSRSIVMKAAREACRESYMLEGRPDMFHEDMVHYLTDDQFAYAAGVNGIMVREKPAACLYMGKFYAESLILAETGNSIGAIQIAGTAS
;
A
#
# COMPACT_ATOMS: atom_id res chain seq x y z
N MET A 1 -7.96 29.70 2.77
CA MET A 1 -8.73 30.98 2.91
C MET A 1 -8.84 31.37 4.38
N LYS A 2 -8.52 32.62 4.75
CA LYS A 2 -8.57 33.09 6.17
C LYS A 2 -9.96 32.79 6.77
N ASP A 3 -10.00 32.16 7.95
CA ASP A 3 -11.24 31.76 8.67
C ASP A 3 -12.34 32.83 8.65
N LYS A 4 -11.96 34.11 8.72
CA LYS A 4 -12.89 35.24 8.66
C LYS A 4 -13.73 35.32 7.37
N GLN A 5 -13.17 35.01 6.20
CA GLN A 5 -13.91 35.05 4.93
C GLN A 5 -14.93 33.91 4.83
N PHE A 6 -14.61 32.74 5.36
CA PHE A 6 -15.52 31.59 5.38
C PHE A 6 -16.73 31.83 6.28
N TRP A 7 -16.50 32.32 7.51
CA TRP A 7 -17.58 32.68 8.42
C TRP A 7 -18.44 33.83 7.88
N MET A 8 -17.85 34.79 7.16
CA MET A 8 -18.61 35.84 6.46
C MET A 8 -19.50 35.28 5.34
N VAL A 9 -18.99 34.35 4.52
CA VAL A 9 -19.77 33.74 3.43
C VAL A 9 -20.90 32.86 3.97
N ILE A 10 -20.63 32.04 4.99
CA ILE A 10 -21.66 31.22 5.66
C ILE A 10 -22.69 32.10 6.35
N GLY A 11 -22.26 33.16 7.03
CA GLY A 11 -23.15 34.15 7.64
C GLY A 11 -24.04 34.84 6.60
N GLY A 12 -23.48 35.22 5.44
CA GLY A 12 -24.24 35.82 4.35
C GLY A 12 -25.26 34.86 3.73
N LEU A 13 -24.88 33.60 3.49
CA LEU A 13 -25.78 32.58 2.94
C LEU A 13 -26.91 32.21 3.90
N SER A 14 -26.63 32.10 5.20
CA SER A 14 -27.64 31.82 6.22
C SER A 14 -28.61 33.00 6.42
N LEU A 15 -28.12 34.25 6.36
CA LEU A 15 -28.96 35.43 6.41
C LEU A 15 -29.88 35.54 5.18
N ALA A 16 -29.34 35.31 3.98
CA ALA A 16 -30.12 35.29 2.75
C ALA A 16 -31.20 34.18 2.77
N PHE A 17 -30.87 33.02 3.33
CA PHE A 17 -31.83 31.94 3.53
C PHE A 17 -32.92 32.30 4.54
N LEU A 18 -32.61 32.99 5.64
CA LEU A 18 -33.60 33.47 6.63
C LEU A 18 -34.49 34.60 6.08
N ILE A 19 -33.98 35.43 5.18
CA ILE A 19 -34.80 36.45 4.50
C ILE A 19 -35.77 35.77 3.52
N TYR A 20 -35.27 34.81 2.72
CA TYR A 20 -36.11 33.96 1.88
C TYR A 20 -37.16 33.20 2.73
N TRP A 21 -36.71 32.72 3.90
CA TRP A 21 -37.44 32.35 5.14
C TRP A 21 -38.85 32.92 5.30
N PHE A 22 -38.80 34.21 5.61
CA PHE A 22 -39.90 35.05 6.02
C PHE A 22 -40.68 35.64 4.85
N LEU A 23 -40.10 35.67 3.64
CA LEU A 23 -40.76 36.23 2.43
C LEU A 23 -41.73 35.26 1.74
N GLY A 24 -41.97 34.07 2.30
CA GLY A 24 -43.09 33.21 1.91
C GLY A 24 -42.79 32.09 0.91
N HIS A 25 -41.51 31.72 0.72
CA HIS A 25 -41.04 30.50 0.05
C HIS A 25 -41.94 29.84 -1.02
N PRO A 26 -42.19 30.50 -2.16
CA PRO A 26 -43.00 29.92 -3.22
C PRO A 26 -42.34 28.71 -3.91
N MET A 27 -41.01 28.56 -3.83
CA MET A 27 -40.25 27.50 -4.51
C MET A 27 -39.81 26.34 -3.58
N PHE A 28 -40.05 26.44 -2.27
CA PHE A 28 -39.59 25.44 -1.29
C PHE A 28 -40.67 24.39 -1.04
N ASN A 29 -40.36 23.13 -1.32
CA ASN A 29 -41.29 22.04 -1.08
C ASN A 29 -41.23 21.60 0.40
N ALA A 30 -42.22 22.02 1.19
CA ALA A 30 -42.31 21.72 2.62
C ALA A 30 -42.28 20.22 2.94
N ASN A 31 -42.72 19.34 2.02
CA ASN A 31 -42.70 17.89 2.21
C ASN A 31 -41.29 17.29 2.18
N ARG A 32 -40.27 18.03 1.71
CA ARG A 32 -38.88 17.56 1.60
C ARG A 32 -37.93 18.25 2.59
N ILE A 33 -38.48 18.86 3.64
CA ILE A 33 -37.68 19.59 4.65
C ILE A 33 -36.62 18.71 5.32
N VAL A 34 -36.91 17.42 5.52
CA VAL A 34 -35.96 16.46 6.09
C VAL A 34 -34.77 16.21 5.15
N MET A 35 -35.00 16.10 3.84
CA MET A 35 -33.92 15.94 2.85
C MET A 35 -33.03 17.18 2.79
N PHE A 36 -33.64 18.38 2.85
CA PHE A 36 -32.90 19.63 2.85
C PHE A 36 -31.99 19.74 4.08
N LEU A 37 -32.50 19.40 5.27
CA LEU A 37 -31.70 19.33 6.49
C LEU A 37 -30.58 18.30 6.39
N ALA A 38 -30.83 17.11 5.85
CA ALA A 38 -29.81 16.08 5.66
C ALA A 38 -28.66 16.55 4.74
N ILE A 39 -28.99 17.23 3.63
CA ILE A 39 -27.99 17.80 2.71
C ILE A 39 -27.16 18.89 3.40
N ILE A 40 -27.80 19.77 4.16
CA ILE A 40 -27.10 20.81 4.93
C ILE A 40 -26.15 20.16 5.95
N VAL A 41 -26.62 19.16 6.71
CA VAL A 41 -25.80 18.51 7.74
C VAL A 41 -24.61 17.79 7.11
N ILE A 42 -24.83 16.97 6.07
CA ILE A 42 -23.74 16.26 5.38
C ILE A 42 -22.76 17.26 4.75
N GLY A 43 -23.27 18.29 4.06
CA GLY A 43 -22.45 19.33 3.46
C GLY A 43 -21.64 20.11 4.50
N ALA A 44 -22.25 20.45 5.64
CA ALA A 44 -21.57 21.12 6.74
C ALA A 44 -20.50 20.24 7.37
N THR A 45 -20.77 18.95 7.61
CA THR A 45 -19.78 18.00 8.12
C THR A 45 -18.62 17.83 7.15
N LEU A 46 -18.88 17.77 5.83
CA LEU A 46 -17.84 17.63 4.81
C LEU A 46 -16.96 18.88 4.72
N LEU A 47 -17.57 20.07 4.68
CA LEU A 47 -16.85 21.35 4.71
C LEU A 47 -16.05 21.54 6.00
N TYR A 48 -16.59 21.10 7.14
CA TYR A 48 -15.89 21.12 8.42
C TYR A 48 -14.63 20.24 8.39
N ASN A 49 -14.74 19.00 7.93
CA ASN A 49 -13.59 18.07 7.86
C ASN A 49 -12.51 18.55 6.87
N ILE A 50 -12.89 19.07 5.69
CA ILE A 50 -11.93 19.66 4.74
C ILE A 50 -11.17 20.82 5.39
N ARG A 51 -11.89 21.70 6.09
CA ARG A 51 -11.28 22.88 6.72
C ARG A 51 -10.36 22.49 7.87
N MET A 52 -10.75 21.48 8.65
CA MET A 52 -9.93 20.91 9.72
C MET A 52 -8.63 20.32 9.14
N ALA A 53 -8.70 19.67 7.97
CA ALA A 53 -7.53 19.20 7.22
C ALA A 53 -6.66 20.35 6.68
N GLU A 54 -7.24 21.40 6.10
CA GLU A 54 -6.50 22.56 5.60
C GLU A 54 -5.79 23.35 6.71
N ARG A 55 -6.32 23.33 7.94
CA ARG A 55 -5.73 23.96 9.12
C ARG A 55 -4.54 23.17 9.68
N GLY A 56 -4.28 21.97 9.16
CA GLY A 56 -3.21 21.09 9.64
C GLY A 56 -3.49 20.51 11.01
N GLU A 57 -4.75 20.42 11.42
CA GLU A 57 -5.09 19.72 12.67
C GLU A 57 -4.71 18.23 12.51
N GLU A 58 -4.15 17.64 13.56
CA GLU A 58 -3.64 16.27 13.50
C GLU A 58 -4.80 15.27 13.43
N PHE A 59 -4.92 14.58 12.30
CA PHE A 59 -5.82 13.45 12.16
C PHE A 59 -5.10 12.19 12.60
N TYR A 60 -5.70 11.45 13.54
CA TYR A 60 -5.27 10.09 13.81
C TYR A 60 -5.63 9.19 12.61
N LEU A 61 -4.70 9.06 11.67
CA LEU A 61 -4.76 8.02 10.65
C LEU A 61 -4.40 6.70 11.32
N ARG A 62 -5.39 5.82 11.50
CA ARG A 62 -5.15 4.47 12.03
C ARG A 62 -4.14 3.78 11.09
N PRO A 63 -2.96 3.35 11.58
CA PRO A 63 -2.02 2.63 10.75
C PRO A 63 -2.63 1.30 10.32
N ILE A 64 -2.43 0.92 9.06
CA ILE A 64 -2.87 -0.38 8.55
C ILE A 64 -1.89 -1.42 9.10
N PRO A 65 -2.35 -2.40 9.92
CA PRO A 65 -1.45 -3.33 10.58
C PRO A 65 -0.52 -4.08 9.63
N GLY A 66 -1.02 -4.46 8.45
CA GLY A 66 -0.22 -5.15 7.42
C GLY A 66 0.93 -4.31 6.89
N LEU A 67 0.73 -3.01 6.67
CA LEU A 67 1.80 -2.12 6.18
C LEU A 67 2.86 -1.91 7.27
N LYS A 68 2.44 -1.71 8.52
CA LYS A 68 3.37 -1.60 9.65
C LYS A 68 4.17 -2.87 9.87
N ALA A 69 3.57 -4.04 9.66
CA ALA A 69 4.27 -5.32 9.75
C ALA A 69 5.39 -5.43 8.70
N VAL A 70 5.18 -4.91 7.48
CA VAL A 70 6.22 -4.92 6.44
C VAL A 70 7.42 -4.07 6.86
N GLU A 71 7.19 -2.86 7.37
CA GLU A 71 8.27 -1.99 7.87
C GLU A 71 9.07 -2.68 8.99
N GLU A 72 8.39 -3.28 9.96
CA GLU A 72 9.01 -4.03 11.06
C GLU A 72 9.82 -5.23 10.57
N ALA A 73 9.27 -5.98 9.61
CA ALA A 73 9.95 -7.15 9.04
C ALA A 73 11.24 -6.77 8.31
N VAL A 74 11.24 -5.67 7.55
CA VAL A 74 12.45 -5.16 6.90
C VAL A 74 13.44 -4.66 7.94
N GLY A 75 13.01 -3.86 8.93
CA GLY A 75 13.88 -3.36 9.99
C GLY A 75 14.57 -4.48 10.77
N ARG A 76 13.83 -5.54 11.11
CA ARG A 76 14.42 -6.72 11.76
C ARG A 76 15.40 -7.47 10.85
N SER A 77 15.14 -7.56 9.55
CA SER A 77 16.11 -8.10 8.60
C SER A 77 17.42 -7.30 8.59
N THR A 78 17.32 -5.96 8.66
CA THR A 78 18.47 -5.07 8.82
C THR A 78 19.24 -5.37 10.10
N GLU A 79 18.56 -5.43 11.24
CA GLU A 79 19.16 -5.68 12.55
C GLU A 79 19.83 -7.06 12.64
N MET A 80 19.28 -8.06 11.93
CA MET A 80 19.83 -9.41 11.88
C MET A 80 20.91 -9.59 10.81
N GLY A 81 21.16 -8.59 9.97
CA GLY A 81 22.10 -8.68 8.84
C GLY A 81 21.73 -9.77 7.83
N LYS A 82 20.44 -10.05 7.68
CA LYS A 82 19.91 -11.12 6.83
C LYS A 82 19.08 -10.53 5.69
N PRO A 83 19.01 -11.22 4.53
CA PRO A 83 18.24 -10.70 3.41
C PRO A 83 16.73 -10.74 3.68
N VAL A 84 16.02 -9.83 3.01
CA VAL A 84 14.57 -9.90 2.79
C VAL A 84 14.33 -10.71 1.52
N LEU A 85 13.51 -11.75 1.62
CA LEU A 85 13.03 -12.50 0.47
C LEU A 85 11.65 -11.99 0.07
N TYR A 86 11.48 -11.58 -1.18
CA TYR A 86 10.21 -11.10 -1.71
C TYR A 86 9.74 -11.94 -2.89
N VAL A 87 8.52 -12.46 -2.84
CA VAL A 87 7.94 -13.31 -3.88
C VAL A 87 6.69 -12.62 -4.45
N PRO A 88 6.69 -12.17 -5.72
CA PRO A 88 5.58 -11.42 -6.32
C PRO A 88 4.43 -12.29 -6.87
N GLY A 89 4.31 -13.56 -6.46
CA GLY A 89 3.36 -14.53 -7.00
C GLY A 89 3.91 -15.42 -8.13
N ILE A 90 3.05 -16.29 -8.66
CA ILE A 90 3.41 -17.27 -9.73
C ILE A 90 2.83 -16.96 -11.13
N MET A 91 1.88 -16.02 -11.20
CA MET A 91 1.21 -15.66 -12.45
C MET A 91 1.83 -14.41 -13.06
N ASP A 92 1.46 -14.13 -14.31
CA ASP A 92 2.01 -12.99 -15.04
C ASP A 92 1.30 -11.67 -14.68
N MET A 93 1.72 -10.57 -15.32
CA MET A 93 1.18 -9.22 -15.17
C MET A 93 -0.25 -9.07 -15.73
N ASP A 94 -0.85 -10.13 -16.26
CA ASP A 94 -2.27 -10.19 -16.63
C ASP A 94 -3.19 -10.34 -15.41
N GLN A 95 -2.64 -10.78 -14.27
CA GLN A 95 -3.34 -10.88 -12.99
C GLN A 95 -3.17 -9.60 -12.17
N VAL A 96 -4.29 -9.04 -11.71
CA VAL A 96 -4.31 -7.80 -10.92
C VAL A 96 -3.53 -7.94 -9.62
N GLU A 97 -3.56 -9.13 -9.02
CA GLU A 97 -2.83 -9.45 -7.80
C GLU A 97 -1.31 -9.38 -8.01
N THR A 98 -0.80 -9.93 -9.12
CA THR A 98 0.64 -9.84 -9.47
C THR A 98 1.07 -8.39 -9.71
N VAL A 99 0.23 -7.61 -10.40
CA VAL A 99 0.48 -6.17 -10.60
C VAL A 99 0.56 -5.45 -9.26
N ALA A 100 -0.39 -5.71 -8.35
CA ALA A 100 -0.36 -5.16 -7.00
C ALA A 100 0.88 -5.61 -6.21
N GLY A 101 1.31 -6.86 -6.37
CA GLY A 101 2.57 -7.39 -5.84
C GLY A 101 3.75 -6.55 -6.29
N VAL A 102 3.92 -6.30 -7.59
CA VAL A 102 5.03 -5.48 -8.10
C VAL A 102 4.98 -4.02 -7.57
N ILE A 103 3.79 -3.46 -7.36
CA ILE A 103 3.64 -2.13 -6.76
C ILE A 103 4.12 -2.14 -5.29
N VAL A 104 3.72 -3.14 -4.52
CA VAL A 104 4.18 -3.30 -3.13
C VAL A 104 5.69 -3.57 -3.07
N LEU A 105 6.24 -4.29 -4.04
CA LEU A 105 7.69 -4.50 -4.17
C LEU A 105 8.42 -3.16 -4.29
N GLY A 106 7.93 -2.20 -5.07
CA GLY A 106 8.54 -0.86 -5.14
C GLY A 106 8.61 -0.21 -3.76
N HIS A 107 7.55 -0.30 -2.95
CA HIS A 107 7.56 0.22 -1.58
C HIS A 107 8.58 -0.52 -0.69
N VAL A 108 8.64 -1.86 -0.76
CA VAL A 108 9.63 -2.65 -0.02
C VAL A 108 11.06 -2.29 -0.45
N SER A 109 11.31 -2.16 -1.75
CA SER A 109 12.60 -1.76 -2.33
C SER A 109 13.06 -0.39 -1.84
N LYS A 110 12.13 0.55 -1.70
CA LYS A 110 12.37 1.86 -1.10
C LYS A 110 12.87 1.72 0.35
N MET A 111 12.22 0.87 1.14
CA MET A 111 12.59 0.60 2.53
C MET A 111 13.92 -0.14 2.66
N THR A 112 14.16 -1.16 1.83
CA THR A 112 15.43 -1.90 1.83
C THR A 112 16.59 -1.03 1.37
N ALA A 113 16.39 -0.12 0.42
CA ALA A 113 17.39 0.87 0.03
C ALA A 113 17.74 1.82 1.18
N ARG A 114 16.72 2.32 1.89
CA ARG A 114 16.90 3.22 3.04
C ARG A 114 17.62 2.58 4.21
N TYR A 115 17.25 1.33 4.53
CA TYR A 115 17.83 0.57 5.63
C TYR A 115 19.04 -0.26 5.23
N GLU A 116 19.57 -0.07 4.02
CA GLU A 116 20.76 -0.79 3.51
C GLU A 116 20.65 -2.31 3.63
N THR A 117 19.45 -2.84 3.39
CA THR A 117 19.13 -4.26 3.58
C THR A 117 19.15 -4.99 2.24
N SER A 118 19.77 -6.17 2.21
CA SER A 118 19.77 -7.02 1.02
C SER A 118 18.36 -7.50 0.68
N LEU A 119 17.99 -7.41 -0.59
CA LEU A 119 16.68 -7.82 -1.11
C LEU A 119 16.89 -8.89 -2.20
N ASN A 120 16.21 -10.02 -2.05
CA ASN A 120 16.22 -11.12 -2.99
C ASN A 120 14.81 -11.35 -3.52
N VAL A 121 14.62 -11.28 -4.84
CA VAL A 121 13.31 -11.34 -5.51
C VAL A 121 13.32 -12.42 -6.60
N PRO A 122 13.14 -13.70 -6.24
CA PRO A 122 12.89 -14.73 -7.23
C PRO A 122 11.52 -14.51 -7.88
N VAL A 123 11.44 -14.71 -9.20
CA VAL A 123 10.19 -14.58 -9.97
C VAL A 123 10.00 -15.75 -10.93
N SER A 124 8.74 -16.04 -11.25
CA SER A 124 8.33 -17.17 -12.11
C SER A 124 8.05 -16.78 -13.57
N ARG A 125 7.96 -15.48 -13.88
CA ARG A 125 7.61 -14.96 -15.21
C ARG A 125 8.59 -13.90 -15.66
N SER A 126 8.98 -13.94 -16.92
CA SER A 126 9.98 -13.01 -17.50
C SER A 126 9.46 -11.57 -17.58
N ILE A 127 8.17 -11.36 -17.84
CA ILE A 127 7.57 -10.02 -17.87
C ILE A 127 7.53 -9.44 -16.46
N VAL A 128 7.12 -10.25 -15.47
CA VAL A 128 7.17 -9.88 -14.04
C VAL A 128 8.62 -9.54 -13.64
N MET A 129 9.62 -10.30 -14.08
CA MET A 129 11.04 -9.98 -13.82
C MET A 129 11.41 -8.57 -14.31
N LYS A 130 11.02 -8.21 -15.54
CA LYS A 130 11.32 -6.89 -16.10
C LYS A 130 10.60 -5.78 -15.35
N ALA A 131 9.31 -5.97 -15.05
CA ALA A 131 8.52 -4.99 -14.29
C ALA A 131 9.07 -4.81 -12.86
N ALA A 132 9.38 -5.90 -12.16
CA ALA A 132 9.94 -5.88 -10.82
C ALA A 132 11.33 -5.21 -10.79
N ARG A 133 12.21 -5.50 -11.76
CA ARG A 133 13.51 -4.80 -11.87
C ARG A 133 13.34 -3.30 -12.03
N GLU A 134 12.40 -2.88 -12.86
CA GLU A 134 12.16 -1.45 -13.09
C GLU A 134 11.61 -0.77 -11.83
N ALA A 135 10.62 -1.39 -11.17
CA ALA A 135 10.07 -0.89 -9.91
C ALA A 135 11.15 -0.77 -8.81
N CYS A 136 12.03 -1.77 -8.68
CA CYS A 136 13.16 -1.73 -7.77
C CYS A 136 14.14 -0.61 -8.15
N ARG A 137 14.55 -0.51 -9.42
CA ARG A 137 15.48 0.52 -9.90
C ARG A 137 14.97 1.92 -9.61
N GLU A 138 13.71 2.19 -9.94
CA GLU A 138 13.07 3.49 -9.68
C GLU A 138 13.07 3.79 -8.17
N SER A 139 12.71 2.82 -7.34
CA SER A 139 12.64 2.99 -5.89
C SER A 139 14.00 3.27 -5.24
N TYR A 140 15.04 2.56 -5.67
CA TYR A 140 16.42 2.79 -5.22
C TYR A 140 16.95 4.15 -5.70
N MET A 141 16.62 4.55 -6.92
CA MET A 141 16.97 5.88 -7.46
C MET A 141 16.30 7.00 -6.66
N LEU A 142 15.01 6.86 -6.33
CA LEU A 142 14.26 7.86 -5.56
C LEU A 142 14.75 8.03 -4.13
N GLU A 143 15.29 6.98 -3.50
CA GLU A 143 15.94 7.07 -2.19
C GLU A 143 17.39 7.54 -2.27
N GLY A 144 17.90 7.84 -3.48
CA GLY A 144 19.27 8.33 -3.66
C GLY A 144 20.34 7.26 -3.46
N ARG A 145 19.98 5.98 -3.56
CA ARG A 145 20.87 4.82 -3.40
C ARG A 145 20.95 3.93 -4.66
N PRO A 146 21.23 4.49 -5.84
CA PRO A 146 21.35 3.68 -7.07
C PRO A 146 22.55 2.72 -7.03
N ASP A 147 23.54 2.98 -6.17
CA ASP A 147 24.71 2.13 -5.92
C ASP A 147 24.35 0.76 -5.34
N MET A 148 23.24 0.69 -4.59
CA MET A 148 22.77 -0.54 -3.94
C MET A 148 21.81 -1.36 -4.83
N PHE A 149 21.46 -0.87 -6.02
CA PHE A 149 20.62 -1.59 -6.96
C PHE A 149 21.48 -2.50 -7.84
N HIS A 150 21.08 -3.77 -7.94
CA HIS A 150 21.76 -4.77 -8.76
C HIS A 150 20.69 -5.52 -9.57
N GLU A 151 20.90 -5.75 -10.86
CA GLU A 151 19.85 -6.38 -11.69
C GLU A 151 19.55 -7.84 -11.30
N ASP A 152 20.52 -8.53 -10.72
CA ASP A 152 20.43 -9.91 -10.25
C ASP A 152 19.61 -10.06 -8.96
N MET A 153 19.37 -8.96 -8.24
CA MET A 153 18.48 -8.95 -7.07
C MET A 153 17.07 -9.45 -7.43
N VAL A 154 16.63 -9.22 -8.66
CA VAL A 154 15.41 -9.80 -9.22
C VAL A 154 15.79 -10.79 -10.31
N HIS A 155 15.49 -12.07 -10.11
CA HIS A 155 15.91 -13.11 -11.03
C HIS A 155 14.81 -14.14 -11.32
N TYR A 156 14.75 -14.55 -12.58
CA TYR A 156 13.85 -15.59 -13.04
C TYR A 156 14.39 -16.97 -12.63
N LEU A 157 13.52 -17.81 -12.07
CA LEU A 157 13.83 -19.20 -11.75
C LEU A 157 13.28 -20.16 -12.81
N THR A 158 11.95 -20.24 -12.90
CA THR A 158 11.21 -21.15 -13.78
C THR A 158 9.73 -20.78 -13.76
N ASP A 159 9.01 -21.13 -14.82
CA ASP A 159 7.58 -20.94 -15.00
C ASP A 159 6.73 -22.14 -14.54
N ASP A 160 7.37 -23.27 -14.22
CA ASP A 160 6.71 -24.42 -13.60
C ASP A 160 6.46 -24.15 -12.10
N GLN A 161 5.22 -24.30 -11.67
CA GLN A 161 4.74 -23.92 -10.34
C GLN A 161 5.51 -24.60 -9.19
N PHE A 162 5.69 -25.92 -9.26
CA PHE A 162 6.32 -26.66 -8.17
C PHE A 162 7.84 -26.61 -8.26
N ALA A 163 8.41 -26.53 -9.46
CA ALA A 163 9.82 -26.25 -9.62
C ALA A 163 10.18 -24.85 -9.09
N TYR A 164 9.30 -23.85 -9.30
CA TYR A 164 9.45 -22.52 -8.74
C TYR A 164 9.41 -22.55 -7.20
N ALA A 165 8.41 -23.21 -6.62
CA ALA A 165 8.31 -23.38 -5.18
C ALA A 165 9.55 -24.07 -4.59
N ALA A 166 10.03 -25.14 -5.23
CA ALA A 166 11.24 -25.85 -4.82
C ALA A 166 12.50 -24.96 -4.92
N GLY A 167 12.60 -24.15 -5.97
CA GLY A 167 13.69 -23.18 -6.15
C GLY A 167 13.72 -22.13 -5.05
N VAL A 168 12.56 -21.53 -4.74
CA VAL A 168 12.42 -20.54 -3.67
C VAL A 168 12.69 -21.16 -2.29
N ASN A 169 12.18 -22.37 -2.02
CA ASN A 169 12.51 -23.11 -0.80
C ASN A 169 14.01 -23.37 -0.67
N GLY A 170 14.67 -23.73 -1.77
CA GLY A 170 16.12 -23.89 -1.80
C GLY A 170 16.84 -22.62 -1.41
N ILE A 171 16.37 -21.45 -1.85
CA ILE A 171 16.88 -20.13 -1.44
C ILE A 171 16.68 -19.95 0.06
N MET A 172 15.46 -20.18 0.58
CA MET A 172 15.15 -20.02 2.00
C MET A 172 16.06 -20.85 2.91
N VAL A 173 16.29 -22.13 2.58
CA VAL A 173 17.10 -23.03 3.41
C VAL A 173 18.60 -22.67 3.37
N ARG A 174 19.09 -22.14 2.23
CA ARG A 174 20.49 -21.72 2.08
C ARG A 174 20.77 -20.36 2.73
N GLU A 175 19.95 -19.36 2.41
CA GLU A 175 20.19 -17.97 2.80
C GLU A 175 19.58 -17.61 4.15
N LYS A 176 18.56 -18.37 4.59
CA LYS A 176 17.85 -18.18 5.86
C LYS A 176 17.42 -16.71 6.07
N PRO A 177 16.66 -16.12 5.12
CA PRO A 177 16.17 -14.75 5.21
C PRO A 177 15.45 -14.52 6.54
N ALA A 178 15.57 -13.32 7.10
CA ALA A 178 14.89 -12.98 8.35
C ALA A 178 13.41 -12.62 8.11
N ALA A 179 13.08 -12.13 6.90
CA ALA A 179 11.72 -11.83 6.48
C ALA A 179 11.43 -12.41 5.10
N CYS A 180 10.28 -13.09 4.97
CA CYS A 180 9.72 -13.55 3.73
C CYS A 180 8.40 -12.82 3.45
N LEU A 181 8.34 -12.14 2.31
CA LEU A 181 7.18 -11.35 1.88
C LEU A 181 6.56 -12.02 0.65
N TYR A 182 5.29 -12.42 0.73
CA TYR A 182 4.57 -13.10 -0.33
C TYR A 182 3.40 -12.23 -0.81
N MET A 183 3.56 -11.54 -1.93
CA MET A 183 2.60 -10.52 -2.37
C MET A 183 2.25 -10.76 -3.85
N GLY A 184 1.04 -11.20 -4.13
CA GLY A 184 0.63 -11.48 -5.52
C GLY A 184 -0.35 -12.63 -5.65
N LYS A 185 -0.40 -13.22 -6.85
CA LYS A 185 -1.25 -14.39 -7.12
C LYS A 185 -0.54 -15.68 -6.72
N PHE A 186 -1.16 -16.47 -5.86
CA PHE A 186 -0.65 -17.75 -5.42
C PHE A 186 -1.73 -18.85 -5.46
N TYR A 187 -1.32 -20.10 -5.49
CA TYR A 187 -2.19 -21.27 -5.30
C TYR A 187 -1.61 -22.18 -4.21
N ALA A 188 -1.52 -23.49 -4.48
CA ALA A 188 -1.08 -24.51 -3.52
C ALA A 188 0.37 -24.33 -3.04
N GLU A 189 1.23 -23.74 -3.85
CA GLU A 189 2.63 -23.47 -3.49
C GLU A 189 2.77 -22.51 -2.31
N SER A 190 1.77 -21.66 -2.04
CA SER A 190 1.78 -20.75 -0.89
C SER A 190 1.98 -21.49 0.44
N LEU A 191 1.38 -22.67 0.60
CA LEU A 191 1.51 -23.50 1.79
C LEU A 191 2.94 -24.05 1.95
N ILE A 192 3.54 -24.43 0.82
CA ILE A 192 4.91 -24.98 0.77
C ILE A 192 5.93 -23.88 1.12
N LEU A 193 5.73 -22.68 0.58
CA LEU A 193 6.54 -21.50 0.89
C LEU A 193 6.38 -21.10 2.37
N ALA A 194 5.15 -21.08 2.87
CA ALA A 194 4.84 -20.71 4.24
C ALA A 194 5.45 -21.66 5.27
N GLU A 195 5.37 -22.97 5.03
CA GLU A 195 5.97 -23.99 5.90
C GLU A 195 7.50 -23.86 5.92
N THR A 196 8.11 -23.65 4.75
CA THR A 196 9.57 -23.49 4.65
C THR A 196 10.04 -22.22 5.35
N GLY A 197 9.36 -21.09 5.15
CA GLY A 197 9.65 -19.84 5.84
C GLY A 197 9.50 -19.97 7.36
N ASN A 198 8.52 -20.72 7.84
CA ASN A 198 8.35 -21.01 9.27
C ASN A 198 9.50 -21.87 9.80
N SER A 199 9.94 -22.88 9.04
CA SER A 199 11.02 -23.79 9.44
C SER A 199 12.36 -23.09 9.65
N ILE A 200 12.61 -21.99 8.93
CA ILE A 200 13.82 -21.16 9.09
C ILE A 200 13.67 -20.04 10.11
N GLY A 201 12.49 -19.90 10.74
CA GLY A 201 12.19 -18.86 11.72
C GLY A 201 12.05 -17.46 11.14
N ALA A 202 11.71 -17.33 9.85
CA ALA A 202 11.50 -16.05 9.20
C ALA A 202 10.17 -15.42 9.63
N ILE A 203 10.11 -14.09 9.75
CA ILE A 203 8.83 -13.38 9.76
C ILE A 203 8.21 -13.56 8.38
N GLN A 204 6.91 -13.85 8.34
CA GLN A 204 6.19 -14.05 7.10
C GLN A 204 5.03 -13.07 6.99
N ILE A 205 4.95 -12.36 5.88
CA ILE A 205 3.84 -11.45 5.58
C ILE A 205 3.32 -11.80 4.20
N ALA A 206 2.04 -12.11 4.13
CA ALA A 206 1.38 -12.50 2.90
C ALA A 206 0.25 -11.54 2.55
N GLY A 207 0.08 -11.26 1.26
CA GLY A 207 -1.02 -10.49 0.70
C GLY A 207 -1.44 -11.09 -0.64
N THR A 208 -2.65 -11.63 -0.69
CA THR A 208 -3.21 -12.26 -1.88
C THR A 208 -4.74 -12.17 -1.89
N ALA A 209 -5.35 -12.32 -3.06
CA ALA A 209 -6.81 -12.31 -3.26
C ALA A 209 -7.34 -13.61 -3.88
N SER A 210 -6.50 -14.66 -3.92
CA SER A 210 -6.79 -15.97 -4.51
C SER A 210 -7.01 -17.09 -3.50
#